data_AF-A0A7G6E8U1-F1
#
_entry.id   AF-A0A7G6E8U1-F1
#
_cell.length_a   1.000
_cell.length_b   1.000
_cell.length_c   1.000
_cell.angle_alpha   90.00
_cell.angle_beta   90.00
_cell.angle_gamma   90.00
#
_symmetry.space_group_name_H-M   'P 1'
#
loop_
_entity.id
_entity.type
_entity.pdbx_description
1 polymer ?
#
loop_
_entity_poly.entity_id
_entity_poly.type
_entity_poly.pdbx_seq_one_letter_code
_entity_poly.pdbx_strand_id
1 'polypeptide(L)'
;MKISAFHTLQHLHEAIQEAFRFNDDHLFAFFMDGKPWSRNAYWSKEDNHPPYVDNAVIGQLGLVRGKSFLYLFDFGDEWKFDV
;
A
#
# COMPACT_ATOMS: atom_id res chain seq x y z
N MET A 1 15.67 0.94 0.90
CA MET A 1 14.58 1.67 0.23
C MET A 1 14.48 3.08 0.81
N LYS A 2 14.42 4.13 -0.02
CA LYS A 2 14.10 5.49 0.43
C LYS A 2 12.89 5.97 -0.38
N ILE A 3 11.82 6.33 0.30
CA ILE A 3 10.60 6.87 -0.31
C ILE A 3 10.46 8.34 0.08
N SER A 4 10.11 9.18 -0.89
CA SER A 4 9.91 10.61 -0.70
C SER A 4 8.49 10.91 -0.23
N ALA A 5 8.29 12.02 0.47
CA ALA A 5 6.95 12.52 0.82
C ALA A 5 6.11 12.90 -0.43
N PHE A 6 6.75 13.12 -1.57
CA PHE A 6 6.08 13.40 -2.85
C PHE A 6 5.67 12.13 -3.62
N HIS A 7 6.13 10.95 -3.18
CA HIS A 7 5.69 9.69 -3.77
C HIS A 7 4.28 9.33 -3.30
N THR A 8 3.62 8.51 -4.11
CA THR A 8 2.31 7.93 -3.80
C THR A 8 2.46 6.54 -3.19
N LEU A 9 1.36 5.97 -2.69
CA LEU A 9 1.34 4.57 -2.25
C LEU A 9 1.62 3.58 -3.40
N GLN A 10 1.34 3.95 -4.66
CA GLN A 10 1.75 3.16 -5.82
C GLN A 10 3.28 2.98 -5.89
N HIS A 11 4.04 4.07 -5.73
CA HIS A 11 5.52 4.01 -5.73
C HIS A 11 6.06 3.22 -4.53
N LEU A 12 5.37 3.25 -3.39
CA LEU A 12 5.72 2.42 -2.24
C LEU A 12 5.50 0.94 -2.56
N HIS A 13 4.39 0.59 -3.21
CA HIS A 13 4.13 -0.75 -3.69
C HIS A 13 5.22 -1.23 -4.66
N GLU A 14 5.58 -0.45 -5.68
CA GLU A 14 6.66 -0.79 -6.62
C GLU A 14 7.98 -1.10 -5.91
N ALA A 15 8.30 -0.29 -4.89
CA ALA A 15 9.52 -0.47 -4.11
C ALA A 15 9.49 -1.72 -3.19
N ILE A 16 8.32 -2.11 -2.71
CA ILE A 16 8.13 -3.39 -1.98
C ILE A 16 8.25 -4.56 -2.96
N GLN A 17 7.62 -4.48 -4.15
CA GLN A 17 7.73 -5.52 -5.19
C GLN A 17 9.19 -5.76 -5.58
N GLU A 18 9.98 -4.70 -5.79
CA GLU A 18 11.42 -4.80 -6.07
C GLU A 18 12.19 -5.45 -4.92
N ALA A 19 11.91 -5.04 -3.68
CA ALA A 19 12.63 -5.54 -2.50
C ALA A 19 12.44 -7.05 -2.27
N PHE A 20 11.23 -7.56 -2.54
CA PHE A 20 10.89 -8.97 -2.37
C PHE A 20 10.95 -9.79 -3.67
N ARG A 21 11.27 -9.14 -4.80
CA ARG A 21 11.32 -9.73 -6.15
C ARG A 21 10.00 -10.43 -6.54
N PHE A 22 8.89 -9.77 -6.24
CA PHE A 22 7.59 -10.19 -6.73
C PHE A 22 7.40 -9.79 -8.20
N ASN A 23 6.37 -10.37 -8.83
CA ASN A 23 6.08 -10.18 -10.26
C ASN A 23 5.06 -9.06 -10.53
N ASP A 24 4.48 -8.46 -9.48
CA ASP A 24 3.39 -7.48 -9.59
C ASP A 24 2.21 -7.97 -10.45
N ASP A 25 1.80 -9.22 -10.25
CA ASP A 25 0.80 -9.92 -11.05
C ASP A 25 -0.56 -10.10 -10.33
N HIS A 26 -0.71 -9.52 -9.13
CA HIS A 26 -1.91 -9.63 -8.30
C HIS A 26 -2.33 -8.28 -7.71
N LEU A 27 -3.61 -8.19 -7.32
CA LEU A 27 -4.17 -7.01 -6.64
C LEU A 27 -3.56 -6.81 -5.25
N PHE A 28 -3.65 -5.58 -4.76
CA PHE A 28 -3.13 -5.20 -3.46
C PHE A 28 -3.88 -4.02 -2.83
N ALA A 29 -3.68 -3.81 -1.53
CA ALA A 29 -4.19 -2.67 -0.81
C ALA A 29 -3.29 -2.26 0.37
N PHE A 30 -3.41 -0.99 0.78
CA PHE A 30 -2.83 -0.47 2.01
C PHE A 30 -3.93 -0.14 3.01
N PHE A 31 -3.92 -0.77 4.17
CA PHE A 31 -4.87 -0.55 5.27
C PHE A 31 -4.24 0.33 6.35
N MET A 32 -4.67 1.59 6.43
CA MET A 32 -4.05 2.64 7.25
C MET A 32 -4.32 2.50 8.76
N ASP A 33 -5.23 1.60 9.13
CA ASP A 33 -5.47 1.19 10.52
C ASP A 33 -4.79 -0.14 10.89
N GLY A 34 -4.01 -0.72 9.97
CA GLY A 34 -3.29 -1.98 10.16
C GLY A 34 -4.18 -3.22 10.15
N LYS A 35 -5.47 -3.08 9.81
CA LYS A 35 -6.44 -4.18 9.82
C LYS A 35 -6.76 -4.61 8.39
N PRO A 36 -6.52 -5.88 8.01
CA PRO A 36 -6.87 -6.36 6.68
C PRO A 36 -8.37 -6.23 6.47
N TRP A 37 -8.76 -5.86 5.25
CA TRP A 37 -10.16 -5.72 4.81
C TRP A 37 -10.96 -4.65 5.57
N SER A 38 -10.28 -3.73 6.26
CA SER A 38 -10.93 -2.56 6.85
C SER A 38 -11.34 -1.54 5.79
N ARG A 39 -12.25 -0.64 6.15
CA ARG A 39 -12.66 0.46 5.26
C ARG A 39 -11.61 1.57 5.16
N ASN A 40 -10.62 1.60 6.04
CA ASN A 40 -9.58 2.63 6.05
C ASN A 40 -8.42 2.18 5.15
N ALA A 41 -8.69 2.14 3.85
CA ALA A 41 -7.81 1.51 2.88
C ALA A 41 -7.63 2.33 1.60
N TYR A 42 -6.50 2.11 0.94
CA TYR A 42 -6.23 2.53 -0.44
C TYR A 42 -5.98 1.29 -1.30
N TRP A 43 -6.70 1.19 -2.42
CA TRP A 43 -6.72 0.00 -3.27
C TRP A 43 -5.89 0.18 -4.55
N SER A 44 -5.41 -0.92 -5.13
CA SER A 44 -4.81 -0.91 -6.47
C SER A 44 -5.81 -0.37 -7.50
N LYS A 45 -5.29 0.21 -8.58
CA LYS A 45 -6.11 0.92 -9.58
C LYS A 45 -7.01 -0.02 -10.38
N GLU A 46 -6.61 -1.27 -10.46
CA GLU A 46 -7.29 -2.37 -11.12
C GLU A 46 -8.47 -2.90 -10.28
N ASP A 47 -8.54 -2.51 -8.99
CA ASP A 47 -9.72 -2.74 -8.16
C ASP A 47 -10.81 -1.71 -8.49
N ASN A 48 -12.07 -2.04 -8.21
CA ASN A 48 -13.23 -1.17 -8.40
C ASN A 48 -13.59 -0.36 -7.12
N HIS A 49 -12.73 -0.37 -6.10
CA HIS A 49 -12.98 0.29 -4.81
C HIS A 49 -12.05 1.50 -4.60
N PRO A 50 -12.51 2.74 -4.75
CA PRO A 50 -11.74 3.91 -4.33
C PRO A 50 -11.68 4.01 -2.79
N PRO A 51 -10.69 4.72 -2.22
CA PRO A 51 -9.66 5.53 -2.89
C PRO A 51 -8.48 4.71 -3.44
N TYR A 52 -7.83 5.19 -4.49
CA TYR A 52 -6.74 4.48 -5.18
C TYR A 52 -5.35 4.92 -4.74
N VAL A 53 -4.41 3.99 -4.76
CA VAL A 53 -3.00 4.17 -4.36
C VAL A 53 -2.22 5.15 -5.23
N ASP A 54 -2.61 5.33 -6.51
CA ASP A 54 -1.95 6.24 -7.45
C ASP A 54 -2.26 7.73 -7.17
N ASN A 55 -3.29 8.00 -6.38
CA ASN A 55 -3.68 9.35 -5.94
C ASN A 55 -3.27 9.66 -4.49
N ALA A 56 -2.80 8.66 -3.75
CA ALA A 56 -2.50 8.76 -2.32
C ALA A 56 -1.05 9.21 -2.08
N VAL A 57 -0.79 10.52 -2.06
CA VAL A 57 0.55 11.08 -1.81
C VAL A 57 0.94 10.92 -0.34
N ILE A 58 2.08 10.28 -0.08
CA ILE A 58 2.54 9.87 1.26
C ILE A 58 2.61 11.05 2.23
N GLY A 59 3.16 12.19 1.80
CA GLY A 59 3.26 13.39 2.63
C GLY A 59 1.91 14.01 3.03
N GLN A 60 0.81 13.61 2.37
CA GLN A 60 -0.55 14.10 2.63
C GLN A 60 -1.38 13.12 3.47
N LEU A 61 -0.85 11.92 3.77
CA LEU A 61 -1.55 10.89 4.55
C LEU A 61 -1.58 11.15 6.06
N GLY A 62 -0.99 12.25 6.53
CA GLY A 62 -0.96 12.60 7.95
C GLY A 62 -0.18 11.59 8.81
N LEU A 63 0.78 10.87 8.22
CA LEU A 63 1.61 9.91 8.92
C LEU A 63 2.50 10.62 9.96
N VAL A 64 2.61 10.02 11.14
CA VAL A 64 3.48 10.46 12.22
C VAL A 64 4.53 9.39 12.50
N ARG A 65 5.69 9.78 13.03
CA ARG A 65 6.75 8.83 13.38
C ARG A 65 6.20 7.75 14.32
N GLY A 66 6.47 6.48 13.98
CA GLY A 66 6.03 5.32 14.77
C GLY A 66 4.62 4.82 14.45
N LYS A 67 3.86 5.51 13.58
CA LYS A 67 2.64 4.97 12.99
C LYS A 67 3.01 3.93 11.95
N SER A 68 2.47 2.72 12.09
CA SER A 68 2.51 1.71 11.05
C SER A 68 1.15 1.49 10.39
N PHE A 69 1.17 0.85 9.22
CA PHE A 69 0.00 0.42 8.47
C PHE A 69 0.29 -0.89 7.73
N LEU A 70 -0.76 -1.55 7.26
CA LEU A 70 -0.65 -2.86 6.62
C LEU A 70 -0.63 -2.71 5.11
N TYR A 71 0.36 -3.31 4.44
CA TYR A 71 0.32 -3.61 3.01
C TYR A 71 -0.09 -5.07 2.82
N LEU A 72 -1.11 -5.32 2.01
CA LEU A 72 -1.59 -6.65 1.65
C LEU A 72 -1.46 -6.83 0.14
N PHE A 73 -0.62 -7.77 -0.28
CA PHE A 73 -0.40 -8.16 -1.67
C PHE A 73 -0.95 -9.55 -1.92
N ASP A 74 -1.55 -9.75 -3.10
CA ASP A 74 -2.23 -10.97 -3.50
C ASP A 74 -3.36 -11.33 -2.54
N PHE A 75 -4.59 -11.08 -2.98
CA PHE A 75 -5.79 -11.33 -2.19
C PHE A 75 -6.11 -12.82 -1.99
N GLY A 76 -5.48 -13.71 -2.76
CA GLY A 76 -5.57 -15.15 -2.59
C GLY A 76 -4.62 -15.64 -1.50
N ASP A 77 -3.33 -15.36 -1.66
CA ASP A 77 -2.29 -15.82 -0.72
C ASP A 77 -2.14 -14.95 0.53
N GLU A 78 -2.67 -13.73 0.50
CA GLU A 78 -2.66 -12.74 1.59
C GLU A 78 -1.26 -12.43 2.16
N TRP A 79 -0.32 -12.05 1.31
CA TRP A 79 1.01 -11.59 1.77
C TRP A 79 0.87 -10.26 2.51
N LYS A 80 1.21 -10.26 3.81
CA LYS A 80 0.99 -9.13 4.73
C LYS A 80 2.32 -8.55 5.23
N PHE A 81 2.46 -7.23 5.12
CA PHE A 81 3.66 -6.50 5.54
C PHE A 81 3.26 -5.32 6.43
N ASP A 82 3.91 -5.21 7.59
CA ASP A 82 3.81 -4.03 8.45
C ASP A 82 4.79 -2.97 7.93
N VAL A 83 4.27 -1.78 7.61
CA VAL A 83 4.99 -0.68 6.96
C VAL A 83 5.12 0.52 7.88
#